data_AF-A0A923N5Q0-F1
#
_entry.id   AF-A0A923N5Q0-F1
#
_cell.length_a   1.000
_cell.length_b   1.000
_cell.length_c   1.000
_cell.angle_alpha   90.00
_cell.angle_beta   90.00
_cell.angle_gamma   90.00
#
_symmetry.space_group_name_H-M   'P 1'
#
loop_
_entity.id
_entity.type
_entity.pdbx_description
1 polymer ?
#
loop_
_entity_poly.entity_id
_entity_poly.type
_entity_poly.pdbx_seq_one_letter_code
_entity_poly.pdbx_strand_id
1 'polypeptide(L)'
;MNFDYIRKFVDFSIQNMTSPEFDSFYVSKSEIVDNLLVDESRPEKGDMIPWQPSDSLIKDSEIEALESEIKHPLPNSFKQYLKYKNFYELAPISNVWMFTPLVPKEWKRVMLENVFNGWPKEYLFNKGMIPFANYSDWGILCFDTNTKDKNGEYQIIRWDHENEEEYEIFANDFADLMKAIVQNYEEGIRNGEVIFY
;
A
#
# COMPACT_ATOMS: atom_id res chain seq x y z
N MET A 1 -17.20 -9.97 -5.41
CA MET A 1 -15.83 -9.50 -5.63
C MET A 1 -14.90 -10.49 -4.95
N ASN A 2 -13.86 -11.00 -5.62
CA ASN A 2 -12.90 -11.93 -5.03
C ASN A 2 -11.71 -11.12 -4.50
N PHE A 3 -11.42 -11.21 -3.19
CA PHE A 3 -10.33 -10.49 -2.52
C PHE A 3 -9.08 -11.35 -2.30
N ASP A 4 -9.05 -12.58 -2.81
CA ASP A 4 -7.92 -13.51 -2.63
C ASP A 4 -6.61 -12.92 -3.16
N TYR A 5 -6.67 -12.19 -4.28
CA TYR A 5 -5.48 -11.55 -4.85
C TYR A 5 -4.90 -10.43 -3.98
N ILE A 6 -5.74 -9.75 -3.19
CA ILE A 6 -5.27 -8.74 -2.23
C ILE A 6 -4.47 -9.42 -1.12
N ARG A 7 -4.96 -10.56 -0.62
CA ARG A 7 -4.27 -11.34 0.41
C ARG A 7 -2.96 -11.90 -0.13
N LYS A 8 -3.00 -12.49 -1.33
CA LYS A 8 -1.81 -13.00 -2.02
C LYS A 8 -0.75 -11.92 -2.24
N PHE A 9 -1.15 -10.72 -2.65
CA PHE A 9 -0.23 -9.60 -2.81
C PHE A 9 0.54 -9.34 -1.50
N VAL A 10 -0.18 -9.18 -0.38
CA VAL A 10 0.44 -8.93 0.92
C VAL A 10 1.30 -10.11 1.38
N ASP A 11 0.81 -11.35 1.24
CA ASP A 11 1.54 -12.54 1.70
C ASP A 11 2.81 -12.76 0.88
N PHE A 12 2.77 -12.57 -0.45
CA PHE A 12 3.96 -12.65 -1.29
C PHE A 12 4.94 -11.52 -0.96
N SER A 13 4.47 -10.28 -0.81
CA SER A 13 5.34 -9.19 -0.36
C SER A 13 6.03 -9.48 0.97
N ILE A 14 5.33 -10.04 1.95
CA ILE A 14 5.93 -10.45 3.25
C ILE A 14 6.95 -11.58 3.05
N GLN A 15 6.66 -12.58 2.23
CA GLN A 15 7.56 -13.71 1.97
C GLN A 15 8.89 -13.28 1.32
N ASN A 16 8.89 -12.19 0.56
CA ASN A 16 10.08 -11.64 -0.09
C ASN A 16 10.88 -10.67 0.79
N MET A 17 10.48 -10.46 2.06
CA MET A 17 11.19 -9.56 3.00
C MET A 17 12.53 -10.11 3.50
N THR A 18 12.83 -11.39 3.28
CA THR A 18 14.09 -12.01 3.69
C THR A 18 14.84 -12.55 2.50
N SER A 19 16.08 -12.09 2.35
CA SER A 19 17.08 -12.67 1.47
C SER A 19 18.32 -13.08 2.28
N PRO A 20 19.26 -13.87 1.71
CA PRO A 20 20.51 -14.18 2.38
C PRO A 20 21.34 -12.95 2.78
N GLU A 21 21.12 -11.81 2.12
CA GLU A 21 21.89 -10.57 2.30
C GLU A 21 21.15 -9.51 3.13
N PHE A 22 19.82 -9.58 3.18
CA PHE A 22 18.99 -8.56 3.82
C PHE A 22 17.81 -9.16 4.58
N ASP A 23 17.55 -8.62 5.76
CA ASP A 23 16.50 -9.06 6.68
C ASP A 23 15.64 -7.86 7.02
N SER A 24 14.64 -7.58 6.17
CA SER A 24 13.76 -6.40 6.29
C SER A 24 12.79 -6.46 7.48
N PHE A 25 12.85 -7.52 8.29
CA PHE A 25 12.11 -7.64 9.54
C PHE A 25 12.78 -6.93 10.71
N TYR A 26 13.58 -5.91 10.44
CA TYR A 26 14.20 -5.05 11.43
C TYR A 26 13.93 -3.59 11.06
N VAL A 27 13.47 -2.81 12.02
CA VAL A 27 13.30 -1.35 11.90
C VAL A 27 14.09 -0.65 13.00
N SER A 28 14.41 0.64 12.84
CA SER A 28 15.10 1.37 13.89
C SER A 28 14.19 1.50 15.12
N LYS A 29 14.79 1.48 16.32
CA LYS A 29 14.11 1.75 17.60
C LYS A 29 13.30 3.04 17.59
N SER A 30 13.73 4.04 16.81
CA SER A 30 13.04 5.32 16.69
C SER A 30 11.74 5.24 15.88
N GLU A 31 11.55 4.19 15.08
CA GLU A 31 10.37 3.95 14.25
C GLU A 31 9.28 3.14 14.97
N ILE A 32 9.60 2.57 16.14
CA ILE A 32 8.62 1.85 16.96
C ILE A 32 7.66 2.84 17.61
N VAL A 33 6.46 2.92 17.04
CA VAL A 33 5.33 3.69 17.56
C VAL A 33 4.36 2.87 18.41
N ASP A 34 4.41 1.53 18.28
CA ASP A 34 3.63 0.58 19.07
C ASP A 34 4.36 -0.77 19.13
N ASN A 35 4.30 -1.44 20.28
CA ASN A 35 4.95 -2.74 20.48
C ASN A 35 4.17 -3.92 19.85
N LEU A 36 2.97 -3.69 19.31
CA LEU A 36 2.12 -4.75 18.75
C LEU A 36 2.76 -5.59 17.64
N LEU A 37 3.69 -5.00 16.87
CA LEU A 37 4.38 -5.71 15.78
C LEU A 37 5.79 -6.17 16.17
N VAL A 38 6.26 -5.89 17.40
CA VAL A 38 7.59 -6.28 17.85
C VAL A 38 7.67 -7.81 17.97
N ASP A 39 8.71 -8.40 17.39
CA ASP A 39 8.94 -9.83 17.45
C ASP A 39 9.90 -10.19 18.60
N GLU A 40 9.33 -10.43 19.78
CA GLU A 40 10.08 -10.81 20.98
C GLU A 40 10.80 -12.17 20.85
N SER A 41 10.51 -12.96 19.81
CA SER A 41 11.19 -14.25 19.58
C SER A 41 12.60 -14.08 18.99
N ARG A 42 12.93 -12.88 18.50
CA ARG A 42 14.21 -12.55 17.87
C ARG A 42 14.97 -11.52 18.71
N PRO A 43 16.33 -11.59 18.74
CA PRO A 43 17.11 -10.61 19.45
C PRO A 43 17.17 -9.28 18.69
N GLU A 44 17.23 -8.17 19.42
CA GLU A 44 17.59 -6.87 18.87
C GLU A 44 19.00 -6.87 18.26
N LYS A 45 19.21 -6.05 17.23
CA LYS A 45 20.50 -5.87 16.56
C LYS A 45 20.95 -4.41 16.69
N GLY A 46 21.63 -4.07 17.79
CA GLY A 46 22.08 -2.70 18.04
C GLY A 46 20.90 -1.74 18.27
N ASP A 47 20.69 -0.79 17.35
CA ASP A 47 19.52 0.11 17.38
C ASP A 47 18.28 -0.48 16.68
N MET A 48 18.41 -1.66 16.05
CA MET A 48 17.34 -2.26 15.26
C MET A 48 16.49 -3.22 16.12
N ILE A 49 15.17 -3.08 16.04
CA ILE A 49 14.19 -3.95 16.68
C ILE A 49 13.57 -4.89 15.63
N PRO A 50 13.49 -6.20 15.92
CA PRO A 50 12.80 -7.14 15.06
C PRO A 50 11.29 -6.91 15.11
N TRP A 51 10.63 -7.07 13.98
CA TRP A 51 9.18 -7.01 13.86
C TRP A 51 8.62 -8.18 13.05
N GLN A 52 7.33 -8.45 13.21
CA GLN A 52 6.59 -9.43 12.41
C GLN A 52 5.19 -8.94 12.09
N PRO A 53 4.63 -9.33 10.93
CA PRO A 53 3.27 -8.95 10.58
C PRO A 53 2.25 -9.63 11.50
N SER A 54 1.14 -8.94 11.75
CA SER A 54 0.01 -9.48 12.53
C SER A 54 -1.30 -9.32 11.77
N ASP A 55 -2.37 -9.95 12.28
CA ASP A 55 -3.71 -9.70 11.76
C ASP A 55 -4.10 -8.24 11.98
N SER A 56 -4.78 -7.64 11.01
CA SER A 56 -5.11 -6.23 11.08
C SER A 56 -6.02 -5.89 12.25
N LEU A 57 -5.66 -4.85 12.99
CA LEU A 57 -6.45 -4.24 14.05
C LEU A 57 -7.23 -3.01 13.57
N ILE A 58 -7.13 -2.66 12.28
CA ILE A 58 -7.79 -1.49 11.68
C ILE A 58 -9.31 -1.69 11.67
N LYS A 59 -10.04 -0.79 12.34
CA LYS A 59 -11.49 -0.84 12.48
C LYS A 59 -12.20 -0.02 11.41
N ASP A 60 -13.46 -0.38 11.13
CA ASP A 60 -14.33 0.41 10.24
C ASP A 60 -14.44 1.86 10.71
N SER A 61 -14.53 2.10 12.02
CA SER A 61 -14.58 3.46 12.57
C SER A 61 -13.34 4.31 12.28
N GLU A 62 -12.16 3.69 12.14
CA GLU A 62 -10.94 4.41 11.78
C GLU A 62 -10.92 4.75 10.29
N ILE A 63 -11.42 3.82 9.45
CA ILE A 63 -11.61 4.04 8.02
C ILE A 63 -12.65 5.14 7.79
N GLU A 64 -13.79 5.11 8.47
CA GLU A 64 -14.84 6.14 8.39
C GLU A 64 -14.31 7.52 8.82
N ALA A 65 -13.45 7.58 9.84
CA ALA A 65 -12.79 8.81 10.27
C ALA A 65 -11.87 9.35 9.17
N LEU A 66 -11.08 8.49 8.54
CA LEU A 66 -10.24 8.87 7.39
C LEU A 66 -11.10 9.36 6.20
N GLU A 67 -12.13 8.61 5.82
CA GLU A 67 -13.07 8.95 4.74
C GLU A 67 -13.73 10.32 5.00
N SER A 68 -14.04 10.63 6.26
CA SER A 68 -14.58 11.92 6.68
C SER A 68 -13.57 13.06 6.52
N GLU A 69 -12.29 12.82 6.82
CA GLU A 69 -11.21 13.80 6.67
C GLU A 69 -10.92 14.08 5.18
N ILE A 70 -10.83 13.04 4.35
CA ILE A 70 -10.60 13.16 2.90
C ILE A 70 -11.86 13.53 2.12
N LYS A 71 -13.04 13.49 2.75
CA LYS A 71 -14.38 13.77 2.17
C LYS A 71 -14.80 12.88 1.00
N HIS A 72 -14.19 11.71 0.91
CA HIS A 72 -14.48 10.69 -0.09
C HIS A 72 -14.43 9.31 0.57
N PRO A 73 -15.34 8.38 0.24
CA PRO A 73 -15.20 7.00 0.69
C PRO A 73 -13.99 6.35 0.02
N LEU A 74 -13.36 5.38 0.66
CA LEU A 74 -12.30 4.57 0.07
C LEU A 74 -12.90 3.41 -0.75
N PRO A 75 -12.20 2.91 -1.79
CA PRO A 75 -12.61 1.71 -2.52
C PRO A 75 -12.85 0.52 -1.59
N ASN A 76 -13.87 -0.29 -1.86
CA ASN A 76 -14.18 -1.43 -1.00
C ASN A 76 -13.06 -2.46 -0.98
N SER A 77 -12.45 -2.72 -2.13
CA SER A 77 -11.26 -3.57 -2.26
C SER A 77 -10.06 -3.02 -1.47
N PHE A 78 -9.81 -1.70 -1.50
CA PHE A 78 -8.74 -1.08 -0.70
C PHE A 78 -9.01 -1.19 0.81
N LYS A 79 -10.25 -1.08 1.25
CA LYS A 79 -10.62 -1.33 2.66
C LYS A 79 -10.33 -2.78 3.08
N GLN A 80 -10.45 -3.75 2.18
CA GLN A 80 -10.03 -5.13 2.48
C GLN A 80 -8.52 -5.26 2.63
N TYR A 81 -7.73 -4.51 1.85
CA TYR A 81 -6.28 -4.44 2.01
C TYR A 81 -5.90 -3.89 3.39
N LEU A 82 -6.48 -2.75 3.79
CA LEU A 82 -6.26 -2.16 5.12
C LEU A 82 -6.58 -3.15 6.26
N LYS A 83 -7.63 -3.96 6.08
CA LYS A 83 -8.12 -4.91 7.08
C LYS A 83 -7.46 -6.28 7.03
N TYR A 84 -6.46 -6.51 6.18
CA TYR A 84 -5.85 -7.84 6.08
C TYR A 84 -4.76 -8.07 7.12
N LYS A 85 -3.66 -7.31 7.06
CA LYS A 85 -2.53 -7.42 8.00
C LYS A 85 -1.99 -6.05 8.40
N ASN A 86 -1.42 -5.99 9.60
CA ASN A 86 -0.57 -4.88 10.02
C ASN A 86 0.91 -5.24 9.82
N PHE A 87 1.69 -4.29 9.32
CA PHE A 87 3.12 -4.45 9.01
C PHE A 87 3.83 -3.08 8.96
N TYR A 88 5.15 -3.08 9.14
CA TYR A 88 5.99 -1.90 8.96
C TYR A 88 6.38 -1.66 7.50
N GLU A 89 6.56 -2.72 6.72
CA GLU A 89 7.00 -2.62 5.33
C GLU A 89 6.52 -3.84 4.54
N LEU A 90 6.46 -3.70 3.21
CA LEU A 90 6.23 -4.78 2.26
C LEU A 90 7.32 -4.74 1.20
N ALA A 91 7.92 -5.89 0.89
CA ALA A 91 8.84 -5.99 -0.23
C ALA A 91 8.05 -5.80 -1.53
N PRO A 92 8.62 -5.09 -2.52
CA PRO A 92 7.97 -4.97 -3.80
C PRO A 92 7.95 -6.30 -4.54
N ILE A 93 6.75 -6.69 -4.97
CA ILE A 93 6.53 -7.74 -5.97
C ILE A 93 6.00 -7.15 -7.29
N SER A 94 6.17 -5.84 -7.45
CA SER A 94 5.92 -5.06 -8.66
C SER A 94 6.57 -3.69 -8.53
N ASN A 95 6.49 -2.86 -9.58
CA ASN A 95 6.84 -1.44 -9.53
C ASN A 95 5.86 -0.58 -8.70
N VAL A 96 4.87 -1.19 -8.03
CA VAL A 96 3.90 -0.47 -7.20
C VAL A 96 4.33 -0.52 -5.73
N TRP A 97 4.70 0.65 -5.18
CA TRP A 97 5.11 0.80 -3.78
C TRP A 97 4.03 1.53 -2.99
N MET A 98 3.37 0.83 -2.07
CA MET A 98 2.33 1.41 -1.23
C MET A 98 2.92 2.48 -0.32
N PHE A 99 2.30 3.67 -0.25
CA PHE A 99 2.80 4.77 0.60
C PHE A 99 2.73 4.46 2.09
N THR A 100 1.70 3.72 2.47
CA THR A 100 1.27 3.65 3.86
C THR A 100 1.67 2.31 4.44
N PRO A 101 2.64 2.28 5.37
CA PRO A 101 2.84 1.12 6.21
C PRO A 101 1.59 0.96 7.10
N LEU A 102 1.08 -0.26 7.22
CA LEU A 102 -0.14 -0.52 7.98
C LEU A 102 0.18 -0.76 9.45
N VAL A 103 0.87 0.18 10.09
CA VAL A 103 1.16 0.15 11.52
C VAL A 103 -0.05 0.71 12.29
N PRO A 104 -0.53 0.02 13.35
CA PRO A 104 -1.63 0.54 14.17
C PRO A 104 -1.36 1.97 14.63
N LYS A 105 -2.42 2.80 14.65
CA LYS A 105 -2.39 4.23 15.03
C LYS A 105 -1.63 5.17 14.08
N GLU A 106 -0.69 4.68 13.28
CA GLU A 106 0.10 5.52 12.36
C GLU A 106 -0.40 5.52 10.93
N TRP A 107 -0.93 4.38 10.44
CA TRP A 107 -1.32 4.23 9.03
C TRP A 107 -2.21 5.39 8.53
N LYS A 108 -3.19 5.81 9.33
CA LYS A 108 -4.11 6.90 8.98
C LYS A 108 -3.37 8.22 8.82
N ARG A 109 -2.45 8.54 9.74
CA ARG A 109 -1.64 9.75 9.71
C ARG A 109 -0.77 9.77 8.46
N VAL A 110 -0.09 8.66 8.14
CA VAL A 110 0.74 8.54 6.95
C VAL A 110 -0.09 8.69 5.68
N MET A 111 -1.27 8.08 5.63
CA MET A 111 -2.15 8.22 4.46
C MET A 111 -2.62 9.67 4.27
N LEU A 112 -3.06 10.35 5.35
CA LEU A 112 -3.44 11.76 5.30
C LEU A 112 -2.27 12.66 4.87
N GLU A 113 -1.07 12.38 5.33
CA GLU A 113 0.13 13.11 4.93
C GLU A 113 0.38 12.97 3.42
N ASN A 114 0.27 11.76 2.86
CA ASN A 114 0.42 11.56 1.42
C ASN A 114 -0.69 12.23 0.61
N VAL A 115 -1.94 12.19 1.11
CA VAL A 115 -3.09 12.81 0.43
C VAL A 115 -3.02 14.33 0.43
N PHE A 116 -2.56 14.94 1.52
CA PHE A 116 -2.62 16.40 1.68
C PHE A 116 -1.28 17.12 1.53
N ASN A 117 -0.18 16.46 1.81
CA ASN A 117 1.14 17.09 1.91
C ASN A 117 2.21 16.38 1.08
N GLY A 118 1.89 15.21 0.48
CA GLY A 118 2.82 14.49 -0.41
C GLY A 118 3.05 15.20 -1.73
N TRP A 119 2.00 15.84 -2.28
CA TRP A 119 2.02 16.50 -3.58
C TRP A 119 1.16 17.77 -3.58
N PRO A 120 1.39 18.74 -4.49
CA PRO A 120 0.54 19.91 -4.61
C PRO A 120 -0.92 19.53 -4.86
N LYS A 121 -1.82 19.99 -3.98
CA LYS A 121 -3.23 19.58 -3.98
C LYS A 121 -3.95 19.96 -5.27
N GLU A 122 -3.54 21.06 -5.89
CA GLU A 122 -4.03 21.55 -7.18
C GLU A 122 -3.87 20.54 -8.31
N TYR A 123 -2.88 19.64 -8.23
CA TYR A 123 -2.62 18.65 -9.26
C TYR A 123 -3.36 17.34 -9.04
N LEU A 124 -3.57 16.95 -7.77
CA LEU A 124 -4.19 15.68 -7.42
C LEU A 124 -5.50 15.86 -6.63
N PHE A 125 -5.41 16.16 -5.34
CA PHE A 125 -6.56 16.10 -4.43
C PHE A 125 -7.72 17.00 -4.86
N ASN A 126 -7.44 18.24 -5.28
CA ASN A 126 -8.47 19.18 -5.74
C ASN A 126 -9.13 18.76 -7.06
N LYS A 127 -8.51 17.85 -7.82
CA LYS A 127 -9.08 17.23 -9.03
C LYS A 127 -9.84 15.92 -8.72
N GLY A 128 -9.94 15.54 -7.45
CA GLY A 128 -10.61 14.30 -7.03
C GLY A 128 -9.70 13.06 -7.11
N MET A 129 -8.38 13.24 -7.14
CA MET A 129 -7.41 12.13 -7.19
C MET A 129 -6.83 11.89 -5.79
N ILE A 130 -7.00 10.68 -5.25
CA ILE A 130 -6.49 10.29 -3.92
C ILE A 130 -5.24 9.41 -4.11
N PRO A 131 -4.03 9.91 -3.82
CA PRO A 131 -2.79 9.14 -3.97
C PRO A 131 -2.70 8.00 -2.94
N PHE A 132 -2.24 6.81 -3.37
CA PHE A 132 -2.08 5.64 -2.48
C PHE A 132 -0.79 4.84 -2.69
N ALA A 133 -0.11 4.95 -3.84
CA ALA A 133 1.16 4.29 -4.10
C ALA A 133 2.05 5.08 -5.06
N ASN A 134 3.37 4.88 -4.96
CA ASN A 134 4.30 5.18 -6.05
C ASN A 134 4.20 4.10 -7.13
N TYR A 135 4.46 4.50 -8.37
CA TYR A 135 4.69 3.62 -9.50
C TYR A 135 6.04 3.95 -10.14
N SER A 136 7.02 3.08 -9.96
CA SER A 136 8.41 3.37 -10.33
C SER A 136 8.88 4.71 -9.74
N ASP A 137 9.97 5.27 -10.25
CA ASP A 137 10.60 6.49 -9.76
C ASP A 137 9.94 7.79 -10.27
N TRP A 138 8.89 7.71 -11.08
CA TRP A 138 8.28 8.85 -11.79
C TRP A 138 6.74 8.95 -11.68
N GLY A 139 6.04 7.88 -11.28
CA GLY A 139 4.57 7.83 -11.30
C GLY A 139 3.93 7.78 -9.92
N ILE A 140 2.72 8.31 -9.81
CA ILE A 140 1.86 8.20 -8.62
C ILE A 140 0.54 7.55 -8.99
N LEU A 141 0.19 6.46 -8.30
CA LEU A 141 -1.13 5.84 -8.45
C LEU A 141 -2.14 6.53 -7.55
N CYS A 142 -3.24 6.95 -8.15
CA CYS A 142 -4.34 7.59 -7.45
C CYS A 142 -5.66 6.88 -7.71
N PHE A 143 -6.55 6.90 -6.73
CA PHE A 143 -7.96 6.62 -6.94
C PHE A 143 -8.63 7.84 -7.56
N ASP A 144 -9.26 7.69 -8.72
CA ASP A 144 -10.06 8.74 -9.35
C ASP A 144 -11.49 8.72 -8.80
N THR A 145 -11.77 9.60 -7.84
CA THR A 145 -13.08 9.67 -7.18
C THR A 145 -14.22 10.11 -8.09
N ASN A 146 -13.92 10.60 -9.30
CA ASN A 146 -14.91 10.97 -10.31
C ASN A 146 -15.50 9.75 -11.05
N THR A 147 -14.88 8.58 -10.91
CA THR A 147 -15.18 7.37 -11.70
C THR A 147 -15.94 6.30 -10.93
N LYS A 148 -16.55 6.66 -9.79
CA LYS A 148 -17.16 5.71 -8.86
C LYS A 148 -18.11 4.73 -9.54
N ASP A 149 -17.83 3.43 -9.40
CA ASP A 149 -18.69 2.38 -9.91
C ASP A 149 -19.82 2.01 -8.92
N LYS A 150 -20.74 1.15 -9.36
CA LYS A 150 -21.87 0.68 -8.54
C LYS A 150 -21.45 -0.17 -7.33
N ASN A 151 -20.23 -0.70 -7.33
CA ASN A 151 -19.68 -1.52 -6.25
C ASN A 151 -18.87 -0.67 -5.26
N GLY A 152 -18.77 0.64 -5.48
CA GLY A 152 -18.00 1.54 -4.62
C GLY A 152 -16.49 1.50 -4.89
N GLU A 153 -16.08 1.08 -6.08
CA GLU A 153 -14.71 1.11 -6.55
C GLU A 153 -14.44 2.40 -7.36
N TYR A 154 -13.16 2.71 -7.52
CA TYR A 154 -12.66 3.81 -8.34
C TYR A 154 -11.66 3.28 -9.36
N GLN A 155 -11.64 3.87 -10.54
CA GLN A 155 -10.53 3.67 -11.46
C GLN A 155 -9.23 4.12 -10.81
N ILE A 156 -8.16 3.41 -11.14
CA ILE A 156 -6.81 3.80 -10.76
C ILE A 156 -6.19 4.50 -11.95
N ILE A 157 -5.73 5.72 -11.71
CA ILE A 157 -4.92 6.46 -12.67
C ILE A 157 -3.46 6.44 -12.24
N ARG A 158 -2.56 6.52 -13.21
CA ARG A 158 -1.16 6.90 -12.98
C ARG A 158 -1.00 8.35 -13.37
N TRP A 159 -0.65 9.20 -12.41
CA TRP A 159 -0.24 10.58 -12.62
C TRP A 159 1.28 10.63 -12.76
N ASP A 160 1.77 11.38 -13.74
CA ASP A 160 3.19 11.62 -13.95
C ASP A 160 3.64 12.84 -13.13
N HIS A 161 4.58 12.66 -12.19
CA HIS A 161 5.03 13.79 -11.38
C HIS A 161 6.07 14.67 -12.07
N GLU A 162 6.58 14.27 -13.24
CA GLU A 162 7.39 15.10 -14.12
C GLU A 162 6.52 15.97 -15.05
N ASN A 163 5.25 15.57 -15.27
CA ASN A 163 4.30 16.30 -16.10
C ASN A 163 2.89 16.35 -15.47
N GLU A 164 2.61 17.44 -14.76
CA GLU A 164 1.40 17.63 -13.94
C GLU A 164 0.06 17.53 -14.69
N GLU A 165 0.06 17.66 -16.02
CA GLU A 165 -1.13 17.55 -16.87
C GLU A 165 -1.38 16.12 -17.39
N GLU A 166 -0.38 15.24 -17.33
CA GLU A 166 -0.46 13.90 -17.88
C GLU A 166 -0.87 12.87 -16.83
N TYR A 167 -1.95 12.16 -17.14
CA TYR A 167 -2.36 10.96 -16.42
C TYR A 167 -3.01 9.97 -17.38
N GLU A 168 -2.91 8.69 -17.04
CA GLU A 168 -3.57 7.61 -17.80
C GLU A 168 -4.33 6.68 -16.87
N ILE A 169 -5.35 6.01 -17.40
CA ILE A 169 -6.04 4.92 -16.71
C ILE A 169 -5.07 3.75 -16.62
N PHE A 170 -4.76 3.34 -15.38
CA PHE A 170 -3.79 2.29 -15.08
C PHE A 170 -4.48 0.96 -14.73
N ALA A 171 -5.61 1.01 -14.02
CA ALA A 171 -6.45 -0.17 -13.74
C ALA A 171 -7.92 0.22 -13.54
N ASN A 172 -8.84 -0.74 -13.70
CA ASN A 172 -10.27 -0.50 -13.51
C ASN A 172 -10.64 -0.25 -12.05
N ASP A 173 -9.97 -0.94 -11.14
CA ASP A 173 -10.07 -0.80 -9.70
C ASP A 173 -8.87 -1.42 -8.98
N PHE A 174 -8.83 -1.31 -7.66
CA PHE A 174 -7.73 -1.82 -6.85
C PHE A 174 -7.68 -3.35 -6.80
N ALA A 175 -8.82 -4.05 -6.89
CA ALA A 175 -8.81 -5.52 -6.95
C ALA A 175 -8.20 -6.02 -8.26
N ASP A 176 -8.53 -5.38 -9.39
CA ASP A 176 -7.96 -5.67 -10.70
C ASP A 176 -6.44 -5.39 -10.73
N LEU A 177 -5.99 -4.29 -10.10
CA LEU A 177 -4.56 -3.99 -9.95
C LEU A 177 -3.83 -5.09 -9.15
N MET A 178 -4.33 -5.46 -7.97
CA MET A 178 -3.71 -6.50 -7.14
C MET A 178 -3.67 -7.85 -7.87
N LYS A 179 -4.74 -8.18 -8.59
CA LYS A 179 -4.80 -9.39 -9.42
C LYS A 179 -3.73 -9.39 -10.50
N ALA A 180 -3.59 -8.30 -11.25
CA ALA A 180 -2.59 -8.19 -12.32
C ALA A 180 -1.17 -8.34 -11.77
N ILE A 181 -0.84 -7.66 -10.66
CA ILE A 181 0.46 -7.76 -9.99
C ILE A 181 0.76 -9.22 -9.60
N VAL A 182 -0.16 -9.87 -8.90
CA VAL A 182 0.04 -11.23 -8.41
C VAL A 182 0.19 -12.22 -9.56
N GLN A 183 -0.62 -12.09 -10.63
CA GLN A 183 -0.53 -12.99 -11.78
C GLN A 183 0.81 -12.84 -12.51
N ASN A 184 1.29 -11.60 -12.70
CA ASN A 184 2.59 -11.34 -13.31
C ASN A 184 3.73 -11.90 -12.45
N TYR A 185 3.66 -11.73 -11.12
CA TYR A 185 4.65 -12.27 -10.19
C TYR A 185 4.68 -13.81 -10.22
N GLU A 186 3.51 -14.47 -10.16
CA GLU A 186 3.40 -15.93 -10.25
C GLU A 186 3.93 -16.46 -11.61
N GLU A 187 3.68 -15.74 -12.70
CA GLU A 187 4.20 -16.08 -14.02
C GLU A 187 5.73 -15.95 -14.11
N GLY A 188 6.30 -14.87 -13.58
CA GLY A 188 7.76 -14.68 -13.54
C GLY A 188 8.45 -15.79 -12.77
N ILE A 189 7.91 -16.19 -11.60
CA ILE A 189 8.42 -17.34 -10.83
C ILE A 189 8.38 -18.61 -11.68
N ARG A 190 7.24 -18.88 -12.33
CA ARG A 190 7.07 -20.09 -13.15
C ARG A 190 8.05 -20.14 -14.33
N ASN A 191 8.42 -18.98 -14.86
CA ASN A 191 9.38 -18.85 -15.96
C ASN A 191 10.84 -18.86 -15.48
N GLY A 192 11.08 -18.90 -14.17
CA GLY A 192 12.43 -18.87 -13.59
C GLY A 192 13.09 -17.49 -13.66
N GLU A 193 12.31 -16.43 -13.80
CA GLU A 193 12.80 -15.06 -13.80
C GLU A 193 13.22 -14.66 -12.38
N VAL A 194 14.37 -14.00 -12.25
CA VAL A 194 14.72 -13.31 -11.01
C VAL A 194 14.03 -11.97 -11.06
N ILE A 195 12.95 -11.85 -10.29
CA ILE A 195 12.10 -10.68 -10.32
C ILE A 195 12.70 -9.63 -9.37
N PHE A 196 13.44 -8.67 -9.93
CA PHE A 196 13.92 -7.50 -9.22
C PHE A 196 12.94 -6.34 -9.48
N TYR A 197 12.42 -5.75 -8.40
CA TYR A 197 11.62 -4.53 -8.41
C TYR A 197 12.27 -3.49 -7.53
#